data_AF-A0AA38H4T4-F1
#
_entry.id   AF-A0AA38H4T4-F1
#
_cell.length_a   1.000
_cell.length_b   1.000
_cell.length_c   1.000
_cell.angle_alpha   90.00
_cell.angle_beta   90.00
_cell.angle_gamma   90.00
#
_symmetry.space_group_name_H-M   'P 1'
#
loop_
_entity.id
_entity.type
_entity.pdbx_description
1 polymer ?
#
loop_
_entity_poly.entity_id
_entity_poly.type
_entity_poly.pdbx_seq_one_letter_code
_entity_poly.pdbx_strand_id
1 'polypeptide(L)'
;MSRLIDIRHIQQQPPPFLLLSSLIILSSIQPPSSSTSPASLLLTLTHTSIEYITKRTAFEQASADIPRTLASEHTAPPEEYREAIQIFVADIISRSKDVEKLIAALPKKDDSGARAERLRELQGEMIVANQEYKEALAQAESLLEEMQNALAVALDDTRDPQLEETAKQFRKKGVGDVEREEEVEKRAI
;
A
#
# COMPACT_ATOMS: atom_id res chain seq x y z
N MET A 1 -9.99 43.57 56.56
CA MET A 1 -11.13 42.93 55.88
C MET A 1 -10.58 42.38 54.55
N SER A 2 -10.25 41.09 54.45
CA SER A 2 -11.17 40.02 53.95
C SER A 2 -11.76 40.41 52.59
N ARG A 3 -11.52 39.76 51.44
CA ARG A 3 -11.42 38.33 51.04
C ARG A 3 -10.79 38.25 49.62
N LEU A 4 -9.85 37.33 49.35
CA LEU A 4 -10.02 36.02 48.66
C LEU A 4 -10.40 36.12 47.17
N ILE A 5 -9.46 35.78 46.27
CA ILE A 5 -9.45 34.60 45.35
C ILE A 5 -9.87 35.00 43.93
N ASP A 6 -9.38 34.43 42.83
CA ASP A 6 -8.23 33.60 42.43
C ASP A 6 -8.51 33.19 40.97
N ILE A 7 -7.48 32.78 40.24
CA ILE A 7 -7.48 31.92 39.04
C ILE A 7 -8.50 32.23 37.92
N ARG A 8 -7.99 32.69 36.78
CA ARG A 8 -8.04 31.97 35.49
C ARG A 8 -7.22 32.76 34.47
N HIS A 9 -5.94 32.41 34.34
CA HIS A 9 -5.46 31.65 33.19
C HIS A 9 -5.86 32.32 31.87
N ILE A 10 -4.91 33.06 31.30
CA ILE A 10 -4.92 33.54 29.92
C ILE A 10 -4.96 32.30 29.02
N GLN A 11 -6.17 31.79 28.77
CA GLN A 11 -6.43 30.80 27.74
C GLN A 11 -6.64 31.58 26.45
N GLN A 12 -5.51 31.87 25.82
CA GLN A 12 -5.40 32.40 24.48
C GLN A 12 -5.92 31.30 23.53
N GLN A 13 -7.23 31.21 23.35
CA GLN A 13 -7.82 30.37 22.30
C GLN A 13 -7.44 30.96 20.95
N PRO A 14 -6.81 30.20 20.04
CA PRO A 14 -6.67 30.63 18.66
C PRO A 14 -8.05 30.63 17.96
N PRO A 15 -8.26 31.52 16.98
CA PRO A 15 -9.54 31.66 16.28
C PRO A 15 -9.97 30.35 15.59
N PRO A 16 -11.27 30.03 15.54
CA PRO A 16 -11.80 28.78 15.00
C PRO A 16 -11.61 28.61 13.47
N PHE A 17 -11.05 29.61 12.79
CA PHE A 17 -10.88 29.61 11.34
C PHE A 17 -9.71 28.76 10.81
N LEU A 18 -8.87 28.20 11.68
CA LEU A 18 -7.74 27.36 11.27
C LEU A 18 -8.03 25.84 11.29
N LEU A 19 -9.21 25.41 11.78
CA LEU A 19 -9.58 23.99 11.83
C LEU A 19 -10.31 23.49 10.58
N LEU A 20 -10.93 24.38 9.80
CA LEU A 20 -11.61 24.01 8.55
C LEU A 20 -10.64 23.96 7.35
N SER A 21 -9.63 24.82 7.36
CA SER A 21 -8.60 24.88 6.30
C SER A 21 -7.57 23.74 6.41
N SER A 22 -7.37 23.17 7.60
CA SER A 22 -6.49 22.00 7.79
C SER A 22 -7.13 20.67 7.42
N LEU A 23 -8.48 20.57 7.41
CA LEU A 23 -9.16 19.34 6.97
C LEU A 23 -9.26 19.23 5.44
N ILE A 24 -9.20 20.34 4.70
CA ILE A 24 -9.37 20.35 3.23
C ILE A 24 -8.09 19.96 2.49
N ILE A 25 -6.90 20.16 3.10
CA ILE A 25 -5.63 19.93 2.41
C ILE A 25 -5.09 18.48 2.57
N LEU A 26 -5.51 17.73 3.59
CA LEU A 26 -4.96 16.38 3.83
C LEU A 26 -5.65 15.24 3.08
N SER A 27 -6.72 15.49 2.32
CA SER A 27 -7.43 14.44 1.57
C SER A 27 -6.85 14.17 0.16
N SER A 28 -5.81 14.88 -0.26
CA SER A 28 -5.28 14.79 -1.63
C SER A 28 -4.26 13.68 -1.86
N ILE A 29 -3.86 12.92 -0.84
CA ILE A 29 -2.85 11.85 -0.98
C ILE A 29 -3.24 10.67 -0.09
N GLN A 30 -4.22 9.88 -0.51
CA GLN A 30 -4.38 8.54 0.04
C GLN A 30 -4.99 7.64 -1.05
N PRO A 31 -4.39 6.46 -1.34
CA PRO A 31 -4.99 5.50 -2.28
C PRO A 31 -6.37 5.06 -1.78
N PRO A 32 -7.30 4.70 -2.69
CA PRO A 32 -8.70 4.43 -2.36
C PRO A 32 -8.81 3.19 -1.46
N SER A 33 -8.84 3.41 -0.15
CA SER A 33 -9.22 2.41 0.84
C SER A 33 -10.73 2.51 1.09
N SER A 34 -11.45 1.61 0.43
CA SER A 34 -12.74 0.96 0.71
C SER A 34 -13.84 1.52 1.65
N SER A 35 -13.74 2.66 2.33
CA SER A 35 -14.67 2.96 3.44
C SER A 35 -15.67 4.10 3.25
N THR A 36 -15.56 4.98 2.26
CA THR A 36 -16.56 6.04 2.05
C THR A 36 -17.00 6.10 0.60
N SER A 37 -18.25 5.69 0.36
CA SER A 37 -18.82 5.81 -0.97
C SER A 37 -19.01 7.30 -1.30
N PRO A 38 -18.79 7.72 -2.56
CA PRO A 38 -19.04 9.12 -2.97
C PRO A 38 -20.50 9.54 -2.72
N ALA A 39 -21.43 8.58 -2.75
CA ALA A 39 -22.82 8.77 -2.35
C ALA A 39 -22.96 9.14 -0.85
N SER A 40 -22.21 8.49 0.04
CA SER A 40 -22.20 8.82 1.46
C SER A 40 -21.61 10.20 1.72
N LEU A 41 -20.57 10.60 0.98
CA LEU A 41 -19.96 11.92 1.09
C LEU A 41 -20.92 13.02 0.62
N LEU A 42 -21.64 12.79 -0.48
CA LEU A 42 -22.68 13.70 -0.95
C LEU A 42 -23.77 13.90 0.12
N LEU A 43 -24.25 12.80 0.73
CA LEU A 43 -25.25 12.88 1.79
C LEU A 43 -24.76 13.71 2.98
N THR A 44 -23.55 13.45 3.47
CA THR A 44 -22.94 14.23 4.57
C THR A 44 -22.82 15.71 4.21
N LEU A 45 -22.38 16.03 2.99
CA LEU A 45 -22.27 17.41 2.51
C LEU A 45 -23.63 18.12 2.41
N THR A 46 -24.67 17.43 1.93
CA THR A 46 -26.02 18.00 1.89
C THR A 46 -26.56 18.24 3.30
N HIS A 47 -26.29 17.34 4.23
CA HIS A 47 -26.70 17.51 5.62
C HIS A 47 -26.03 18.71 6.29
N THR A 48 -24.71 18.82 6.17
CA THR A 48 -23.95 19.93 6.77
C THR A 48 -24.27 21.27 6.12
N SER A 49 -24.53 21.31 4.80
CA SER A 49 -24.95 22.55 4.13
C SER A 49 -26.34 23.02 4.56
N ILE A 50 -27.31 22.11 4.74
CA ILE A 50 -28.63 22.43 5.30
C ILE A 50 -28.50 22.93 6.74
N GLU A 51 -27.67 22.27 7.55
CA GLU A 51 -27.42 22.69 8.93
C GLU A 51 -26.79 24.09 8.98
N TYR A 52 -25.81 24.36 8.11
CA TYR A 52 -25.16 25.67 8.01
C TYR A 52 -26.16 26.76 7.62
N ILE A 53 -26.95 26.54 6.55
CA ILE A 53 -27.97 27.48 6.06
C ILE A 53 -28.98 27.79 7.18
N THR A 54 -29.46 26.76 7.87
CA THR A 54 -30.49 26.92 8.91
C THR A 54 -29.97 27.66 10.14
N LYS A 55 -28.71 27.44 10.54
CA LYS A 55 -28.13 28.05 11.75
C LYS A 55 -27.54 29.44 11.52
N ARG A 56 -27.10 29.75 10.30
CA ARG A 56 -26.37 31.00 9.98
C ARG A 56 -27.20 32.05 9.26
N THR A 57 -28.44 31.72 8.86
CA THR A 57 -29.33 32.66 8.16
C THR A 57 -29.67 33.89 9.00
N ALA A 58 -29.74 35.05 8.35
CA ALA A 58 -30.22 36.29 8.94
C ALA A 58 -31.72 36.44 8.64
N PHE A 59 -32.55 36.57 9.67
CA PHE A 59 -33.94 36.97 9.48
C PHE A 59 -34.02 38.48 9.28
N GLU A 60 -34.33 38.90 8.06
CA GLU A 60 -34.61 40.30 7.74
C GLU A 60 -36.04 40.68 8.14
N GLN A 61 -36.19 41.89 8.69
CA GLN A 61 -37.49 42.42 9.08
C GLN A 61 -38.18 43.01 7.84
N ALA A 62 -39.22 42.33 7.35
CA ALA A 62 -39.95 42.76 6.16
C ALA A 62 -40.79 44.04 6.36
N SER A 63 -41.14 44.40 7.61
CA SER A 63 -41.94 45.58 7.93
C SER A 63 -41.49 46.25 9.23
N ALA A 64 -41.31 47.57 9.19
CA ALA A 64 -40.86 48.38 10.34
C ALA A 64 -41.82 48.34 11.54
N ASP A 65 -43.10 48.03 11.31
CA ASP A 65 -44.15 48.02 12.35
C ASP A 65 -44.14 46.76 13.23
N ILE A 66 -43.46 45.69 12.80
CA ILE A 66 -43.46 44.41 13.52
C ILE A 66 -42.06 44.18 14.12
N PRO A 67 -41.92 44.21 15.47
CA PRO A 67 -40.61 44.01 16.10
C PRO A 67 -40.07 42.61 15.79
N ARG A 68 -38.78 42.54 15.47
CA ARG A 68 -38.09 41.29 15.11
C ARG A 68 -38.11 40.31 16.29
N THR A 69 -38.76 39.17 16.10
CA THR A 69 -38.98 38.17 17.17
C THR A 69 -37.90 37.09 17.23
N LEU A 70 -37.08 36.92 16.18
CA LEU A 70 -36.04 35.90 16.10
C LEU A 70 -34.68 36.56 15.77
N ALA A 71 -33.80 36.60 16.77
CA ALA A 71 -32.39 36.91 16.61
C ALA A 71 -31.61 35.60 16.66
N SER A 72 -30.90 35.27 15.59
CA SER A 72 -29.98 34.14 15.56
C SER A 72 -28.63 34.59 16.11
N GLU A 73 -28.15 33.95 17.18
CA GLU A 73 -26.91 34.31 17.87
C GLU A 73 -25.65 34.22 16.99
N HIS A 74 -25.70 33.45 15.90
CA HIS A 74 -24.53 33.10 15.08
C HIS A 74 -24.66 33.54 13.61
N THR A 75 -25.47 34.56 13.31
CA THR A 75 -25.65 35.08 11.94
C THR A 75 -24.31 35.40 11.27
N ALA A 76 -24.11 34.85 10.08
CA ALA A 76 -22.97 35.21 9.24
C ALA A 76 -23.27 36.55 8.52
N PRO A 77 -22.24 37.38 8.25
CA PRO A 77 -22.44 38.54 7.40
C PRO A 77 -22.90 38.10 5.99
N PRO A 78 -23.73 38.91 5.32
CA PRO A 78 -24.43 38.50 4.10
C PRO A 78 -23.47 38.11 2.95
N GLU A 79 -22.30 38.75 2.87
CA GLU A 79 -21.27 38.39 1.89
C GLU A 79 -20.67 37.00 2.16
N GLU A 80 -20.19 36.72 3.39
CA GLU A 80 -19.64 35.41 3.75
C GLU A 80 -20.68 34.29 3.62
N TYR A 81 -21.95 34.57 3.98
CA TYR A 81 -23.04 33.62 3.84
C TYR A 81 -23.29 33.25 2.36
N ARG A 82 -23.25 34.25 1.47
CA ARG A 82 -23.42 34.05 0.03
C ARG A 82 -22.24 33.29 -0.58
N GLU A 83 -21.01 33.59 -0.15
CA GLU A 83 -19.81 32.86 -0.57
C GLU A 83 -19.85 31.39 -0.11
N ALA A 84 -20.22 31.14 1.14
CA ALA A 84 -20.36 29.78 1.68
C ALA A 84 -21.39 28.96 0.91
N ILE A 85 -22.55 29.54 0.57
CA ILE A 85 -23.56 28.87 -0.25
C ILE A 85 -23.01 28.53 -1.64
N GLN A 86 -22.29 29.45 -2.29
CA GLN A 86 -21.69 29.18 -3.60
C GLN A 86 -20.70 28.02 -3.55
N ILE A 87 -19.89 27.96 -2.50
CA ILE A 87 -18.95 26.84 -2.28
C ILE A 87 -19.70 25.52 -2.10
N PHE A 88 -20.74 25.48 -1.27
CA PHE A 88 -21.54 24.25 -1.09
C PHE A 88 -22.20 23.79 -2.38
N VAL A 89 -22.78 24.72 -3.15
CA VAL A 89 -23.42 24.39 -4.43
C VAL A 89 -22.39 23.85 -5.43
N ALA A 90 -21.22 24.48 -5.53
CA ALA A 90 -20.15 24.03 -6.41
C ALA A 90 -19.66 22.62 -6.04
N ASP A 91 -19.47 22.34 -4.75
CA ASP A 91 -19.04 21.02 -4.28
C ASP A 91 -20.13 19.97 -4.51
N ILE A 92 -21.39 20.25 -4.20
CA ILE A 92 -22.52 19.34 -4.47
C ILE A 92 -22.61 18.99 -5.97
N ILE A 93 -22.48 19.98 -6.86
CA ILE A 93 -22.49 19.76 -8.32
C ILE A 93 -21.30 18.89 -8.74
N SER A 94 -20.10 19.17 -8.24
CA SER A 94 -18.91 18.39 -8.56
C SER A 94 -19.08 16.93 -8.12
N ARG A 95 -19.51 16.70 -6.87
CA ARG A 95 -19.72 15.36 -6.32
C ARG A 95 -20.81 14.58 -7.04
N SER A 96 -21.87 15.27 -7.45
CA SER A 96 -22.95 14.64 -8.24
C SER A 96 -22.44 14.15 -9.59
N LYS A 97 -21.59 14.93 -10.27
CA LYS A 97 -20.92 14.49 -11.51
C LYS A 97 -19.95 13.34 -11.29
N ASP A 98 -19.24 13.33 -10.17
CA ASP A 98 -18.36 12.21 -9.83
C ASP A 98 -19.15 10.91 -9.63
N VAL A 99 -20.32 10.98 -8.98
CA VAL A 99 -21.24 9.85 -8.84
C VAL A 99 -21.75 9.41 -10.22
N GLU A 100 -22.13 10.33 -11.10
CA GLU A 100 -22.57 10.02 -12.46
C GLU A 100 -21.48 9.28 -13.27
N LYS A 101 -20.24 9.78 -13.23
CA LYS A 101 -19.09 9.11 -13.84
C LYS A 101 -18.88 7.71 -13.25
N LEU A 102 -19.03 7.56 -11.94
CA LEU A 102 -18.89 6.26 -11.28
C LEU A 102 -19.97 5.29 -11.76
N ILE A 103 -21.22 5.74 -11.85
CA ILE A 103 -22.34 4.95 -12.35
C ILE A 103 -22.09 4.55 -13.80
N ALA A 104 -21.59 5.46 -14.65
CA ALA A 104 -21.24 5.15 -16.03
C ALA A 104 -20.06 4.15 -16.13
N ALA A 105 -19.16 4.16 -15.16
CA ALA A 105 -18.05 3.21 -15.06
C ALA A 105 -18.45 1.85 -14.46
N LEU A 106 -19.65 1.73 -13.89
CA LEU A 106 -20.11 0.44 -13.37
C LEU A 106 -20.30 -0.56 -14.52
N PRO A 107 -19.83 -1.80 -14.37
CA PRO A 107 -20.11 -2.86 -15.34
C PRO A 107 -21.62 -3.03 -15.53
N LYS A 108 -22.07 -3.20 -16.78
CA LYS A 108 -23.50 -3.36 -17.07
C LYS A 108 -24.00 -4.66 -16.44
N LYS A 109 -25.25 -4.65 -15.99
CA LYS A 109 -25.90 -5.80 -15.34
C LYS A 109 -25.95 -7.03 -16.26
N ASP A 110 -26.13 -6.81 -17.56
CA ASP A 110 -26.22 -7.88 -18.56
C ASP A 110 -24.88 -8.59 -18.82
N ASP A 111 -23.76 -8.00 -18.42
CA ASP A 111 -22.43 -8.59 -18.57
C ASP A 111 -22.16 -9.70 -17.53
N SER A 112 -23.06 -9.97 -16.58
CA SER A 112 -22.81 -10.94 -15.51
C SER A 112 -22.67 -12.37 -16.03
N GLY A 113 -23.51 -12.78 -16.99
CA GLY A 113 -23.46 -14.11 -17.58
C GLY A 113 -22.21 -14.30 -18.44
N ALA A 114 -21.94 -13.34 -19.33
CA ALA A 114 -20.74 -13.34 -20.17
C ALA A 114 -19.44 -13.27 -19.34
N ARG A 115 -19.43 -12.53 -18.22
CA ARG A 115 -18.29 -12.52 -17.29
C ARG A 115 -18.10 -13.84 -16.58
N ALA A 116 -19.16 -14.52 -16.19
CA ALA A 116 -19.06 -15.84 -15.57
C ALA A 116 -18.48 -16.87 -16.55
N GLU A 117 -18.90 -16.81 -17.82
CA GLU A 117 -18.36 -17.70 -18.85
C GLU A 117 -16.91 -17.37 -19.18
N ARG A 118 -16.58 -16.09 -19.37
CA ARG A 118 -15.19 -15.64 -19.54
C ARG A 118 -14.29 -16.03 -18.36
N LEU A 119 -14.83 -16.02 -17.14
CA LEU A 119 -14.08 -16.44 -15.96
C LEU A 119 -13.80 -17.95 -15.99
N ARG A 120 -14.73 -18.76 -16.48
CA ARG A 120 -14.50 -20.20 -16.68
C ARG A 120 -13.47 -20.47 -17.77
N GLU A 121 -13.54 -19.75 -18.88
CA GLU A 121 -12.53 -19.82 -19.95
C GLU A 121 -11.14 -19.49 -19.39
N LEU A 122 -11.02 -18.37 -18.67
CA LEU A 122 -9.76 -17.93 -18.07
C LEU A 122 -9.22 -18.92 -17.02
N GLN A 123 -10.11 -19.56 -16.26
CA GLN A 123 -9.73 -20.64 -15.34
C GLN A 123 -9.20 -21.86 -16.11
N GLY A 124 -9.82 -22.22 -17.23
CA GLY A 124 -9.34 -23.28 -18.12
C GLY A 124 -7.95 -22.96 -18.68
N GLU A 125 -7.77 -21.75 -19.23
CA GLU A 125 -6.49 -21.27 -19.72
C GLU A 125 -5.41 -21.29 -18.64
N MET A 126 -5.74 -20.87 -17.41
CA MET A 126 -4.81 -20.89 -16.28
C MET A 126 -4.39 -22.31 -15.89
N ILE A 127 -5.30 -23.29 -15.97
CA ILE A 127 -4.97 -24.69 -15.70
C ILE A 127 -3.99 -25.22 -16.75
N VAL A 128 -4.25 -24.95 -18.03
CA VAL A 128 -3.39 -25.37 -19.14
C VAL A 128 -2.02 -24.71 -19.02
N ALA A 129 -1.96 -23.38 -18.85
CA ALA A 129 -0.71 -22.65 -18.70
C ALA A 129 0.11 -23.12 -17.49
N ASN A 130 -0.53 -23.43 -16.36
CA ASN A 130 0.14 -23.99 -15.19
C ASN A 130 0.68 -25.40 -15.46
N GLN A 131 -0.01 -26.20 -16.27
CA GLN A 131 0.45 -27.54 -16.63
C GLN A 131 1.67 -27.46 -17.55
N GLU A 132 1.60 -26.64 -18.59
CA GLU A 132 2.73 -26.38 -19.49
C GLU A 132 3.94 -25.83 -18.73
N TYR A 133 3.72 -24.92 -17.77
CA TYR A 133 4.77 -24.41 -16.89
C TYR A 133 5.46 -25.53 -16.09
N LYS A 134 4.68 -26.45 -15.50
CA LYS A 134 5.24 -27.59 -14.74
C LYS A 134 6.03 -28.53 -15.63
N GLU A 135 5.55 -28.79 -16.85
CA GLU A 135 6.25 -29.65 -17.82
C GLU A 135 7.57 -29.03 -18.26
N ALA A 136 7.56 -27.73 -18.60
CA ALA A 136 8.78 -27.01 -18.94
C ALA A 136 9.78 -26.97 -17.77
N LEU A 137 9.29 -26.83 -16.54
CA LEU A 137 10.12 -26.86 -15.34
C LEU A 137 10.78 -28.23 -15.17
N ALA A 138 10.02 -29.33 -15.28
CA ALA A 138 10.54 -30.68 -15.16
C ALA A 138 11.60 -30.99 -16.24
N GLN A 139 11.41 -30.51 -17.47
CA GLN A 139 12.39 -30.64 -18.54
C GLN A 139 13.68 -29.86 -18.23
N ALA A 140 13.55 -28.64 -17.72
CA ALA A 140 14.70 -27.84 -17.32
C ALA A 140 15.48 -28.47 -16.15
N GLU A 141 14.78 -29.03 -15.16
CA GLU A 141 15.40 -29.76 -14.05
C GLU A 141 16.14 -31.02 -14.52
N SER A 142 15.55 -31.82 -15.41
CA SER A 142 16.19 -32.99 -16.01
C SER A 142 17.46 -32.61 -16.80
N LEU A 143 17.40 -31.55 -17.60
CA LEU A 143 18.56 -31.08 -18.36
C LEU A 143 19.67 -30.57 -17.44
N LEU A 144 19.29 -29.91 -16.34
CA LEU A 144 20.25 -29.46 -15.34
C LEU A 144 20.95 -30.63 -14.66
N GLU A 145 20.21 -31.70 -14.34
CA GLU A 145 20.79 -32.94 -13.81
C GLU A 145 21.75 -33.60 -14.82
N GLU A 146 21.36 -33.69 -16.10
CA GLU A 146 22.25 -34.18 -17.16
C GLU A 146 23.52 -33.35 -17.30
N MET A 147 23.41 -32.02 -17.27
CA MET A 147 24.56 -31.12 -17.32
C MET A 147 25.47 -31.28 -16.10
N GLN A 148 24.90 -31.44 -14.90
CA GLN A 148 25.65 -31.69 -13.68
C GLN A 148 26.39 -33.03 -13.74
N ASN A 149 25.74 -34.07 -14.24
CA ASN A 149 26.35 -35.39 -14.41
C ASN A 149 27.46 -35.37 -15.46
N ALA A 150 27.24 -34.71 -16.61
CA ALA A 150 28.27 -34.55 -17.64
C ALA A 150 29.48 -33.75 -17.12
N LEU A 151 29.24 -32.71 -16.32
CA LEU A 151 30.31 -31.96 -15.68
C LEU A 151 31.06 -32.81 -14.65
N ALA A 152 30.36 -33.61 -13.84
CA ALA A 152 30.97 -34.51 -12.87
C ALA A 152 31.86 -35.56 -13.56
N VAL A 153 31.40 -36.16 -14.65
CA VAL A 153 32.20 -37.11 -15.46
C VAL A 153 33.42 -36.41 -16.06
N ALA A 154 33.26 -35.23 -16.66
CA ALA A 154 34.38 -34.49 -17.25
C ALA A 154 35.45 -34.08 -16.20
N LEU A 155 35.01 -33.78 -14.97
CA LEU A 155 35.89 -33.45 -13.84
C LEU A 155 36.55 -34.68 -13.20
N ASP A 156 35.93 -35.86 -13.29
CA ASP A 156 36.49 -37.13 -12.80
C ASP A 156 37.43 -37.76 -13.84
N ASP A 157 37.15 -37.64 -15.13
CA ASP A 157 38.04 -38.04 -16.24
C ASP A 157 39.33 -37.19 -16.29
N THR A 158 39.31 -35.97 -15.74
CA THR A 158 40.52 -35.16 -15.57
C THR A 158 41.33 -35.53 -14.31
N ARG A 159 40.84 -36.42 -13.44
CA ARG A 159 41.64 -37.03 -12.37
C ARG A 159 42.50 -38.13 -12.96
N ASP A 160 43.63 -37.72 -13.49
CA ASP A 160 44.62 -38.61 -14.11
C ASP A 160 45.15 -39.66 -13.09
N PRO A 161 44.86 -40.97 -13.24
CA PRO A 161 45.26 -42.00 -12.26
C PRO A 161 46.78 -42.18 -12.18
N GLN A 162 47.53 -41.68 -13.16
CA GLN A 162 49.00 -41.67 -13.14
C GLN A 162 49.57 -40.70 -12.08
N LEU A 163 48.85 -39.62 -11.73
CA LEU A 163 49.27 -38.70 -10.67
C LEU A 163 49.02 -39.30 -9.27
N GLU A 164 48.01 -40.16 -9.11
CA GLU A 164 47.72 -40.80 -7.84
C GLU A 164 48.59 -42.03 -7.58
N GLU A 165 48.94 -42.82 -8.61
CA GLU A 165 49.94 -43.88 -8.47
C GLU A 165 51.34 -43.32 -8.20
N THR A 166 51.76 -42.26 -8.90
CA THR A 166 53.06 -41.62 -8.63
C THR A 166 53.11 -41.04 -7.22
N ALA A 167 52.05 -40.36 -6.75
CA ALA A 167 51.96 -39.87 -5.36
C ALA A 167 52.02 -41.00 -4.31
N LYS A 168 51.37 -42.15 -4.56
CA LYS A 168 51.46 -43.34 -3.68
C LYS A 168 52.86 -43.98 -3.73
N GLN A 169 53.53 -43.97 -4.87
CA GLN A 169 54.88 -44.49 -5.04
C GLN A 169 55.94 -43.62 -4.34
N PHE A 170 55.80 -42.29 -4.38
CA PHE A 170 56.66 -41.38 -3.60
C PHE A 170 56.44 -41.49 -2.09
N ARG A 171 55.20 -41.72 -1.63
CA ARG A 171 54.90 -41.92 -0.20
C ARG A 171 55.44 -43.25 0.33
N LYS A 172 55.52 -44.30 -0.50
CA LYS A 172 56.09 -45.60 -0.14
C LYS A 172 57.63 -45.62 -0.21
N LYS A 173 58.24 -44.80 -1.08
CA LYS A 173 59.70 -44.70 -1.24
C LYS A 173 60.37 -43.84 -0.15
N GLY A 174 59.64 -42.91 0.47
CA GLY A 174 60.17 -42.05 1.55
C GLY A 174 60.22 -42.67 2.96
N VAL A 175 59.73 -43.90 3.17
CA VAL A 175 59.72 -44.55 4.49
C VAL A 175 60.80 -45.64 4.63
N GLY A 176 61.46 -46.04 3.53
CA GLY A 176 62.47 -47.11 3.55
C GLY A 176 63.91 -46.67 3.83
N ASP A 177 64.23 -45.38 3.68
CA ASP A 177 65.61 -44.87 3.77
C ASP A 177 65.90 -44.07 5.06
N VAL A 178 64.91 -43.84 5.93
CA VAL A 178 65.11 -43.16 7.23
C VAL A 178 65.57 -44.11 8.34
N GLU A 179 65.32 -45.42 8.22
CA GLU A 179 65.71 -46.39 9.26
C GLU A 179 67.16 -46.91 9.14
N ARG A 180 67.94 -46.52 8.13
CA ARG A 180 69.36 -46.93 8.00
C ARG A 180 70.39 -45.87 8.39
N GLU A 181 69.98 -44.64 8.68
CA GLU A 181 70.94 -43.61 9.16
C GLU A 181 71.03 -43.54 10.69
N GLU A 182 70.07 -44.08 11.47
CA GLU A 182 70.14 -44.02 12.93
C GLU A 182 71.00 -45.14 13.59
N GLU A 183 71.48 -46.13 12.81
CA GLU A 183 72.30 -47.24 13.34
C GLU A 183 73.82 -47.04 13.15
N VAL A 184 74.24 -46.06 12.33
CA VAL A 184 75.67 -45.74 12.14
C VAL A 184 76.19 -44.76 13.20
N GLU A 185 75.32 -43.93 13.82
CA GLU A 185 75.72 -42.95 14.83
C GLU A 185 75.88 -43.53 16.25
N LYS A 186 75.34 -44.73 16.54
CA LYS A 186 75.51 -45.41 17.84
C LYS A 186 76.76 -46.28 17.97
N ARG A 187 77.65 -46.28 16.98
CA ARG A 187 78.97 -46.96 17.06
C ARG A 187 80.15 -46.00 17.16
N ALA A 188 79.92 -44.69 17.29
CA ALA A 188 80.96 -43.67 17.38
C ALA A 188 81.05 -42.97 18.75
N ILE A 189 80.40 -43.50 19.79
CA ILE A 189 80.57 -43.07 21.19
C ILE A 189 80.94 -44.29 22.04
#